data_AF-A0A9E2FXC0-F1
#
_entry.id   AF-A0A9E2FXC0-F1
#
_cell.length_a   1.000
_cell.length_b   1.000
_cell.length_c   1.000
_cell.angle_alpha   90.00
_cell.angle_beta   90.00
_cell.angle_gamma   90.00
#
_symmetry.space_group_name_H-M   'P 1'
#
loop_
_entity.id
_entity.type
_entity.pdbx_description
1 polymer ?
#
loop_
_entity_poly.entity_id
_entity_poly.type
_entity_poly.pdbx_seq_one_letter_code
_entity_poly.pdbx_strand_id
1 'polypeptide(L)'
;MNAHIRNGLLTALVTFMVFSLQPRAAQAALADDLQNLVIQAQDLDSRLAAISLNSDTVCGPLVQANQAARDLVNSITLVDESLAAPLQVDEDSLSALDELFSVGLSLANEGLRLSVDLQSLSQLANAITIKDGITATLQLSDDIGTMADRIGEMADKILVMSDNIGLMADRILATQEIQNQNILLTQQTILQTQTNMLTLVSVVETGTNDLSFDKLVVDGQLLAARMAAVLLNPWTMAKQLKTVALDVHNFLNEVTTTLTPIAQQTTTSTMYINQTSLTSLANMSIMLTSLSTAVDGYVIAINGLKAITSASTLADSLKSMLQLSADIGIMANRILEMGDQILAMADNIGMEADQILVTQQLQSANVAMVQTSILAAQEMAISIIVARKL
;
A
#
# COMPACT_ATOMS: atom_id res chain seq x y z
N MET A 1 -26.03 -12.71 6.17
CA MET A 1 -24.56 -12.85 6.09
C MET A 1 -24.12 -13.66 4.85
N ASN A 2 -24.70 -13.42 3.65
CA ASN A 2 -24.40 -14.24 2.46
C ASN A 2 -24.38 -13.48 1.10
N ALA A 3 -24.52 -12.15 1.10
CA ALA A 3 -24.48 -11.36 -0.13
C ALA A 3 -23.13 -10.65 -0.34
N HIS A 4 -22.48 -10.16 0.73
CA HIS A 4 -21.21 -9.43 0.61
C HIS A 4 -19.98 -10.31 0.36
N ILE A 5 -19.97 -11.56 0.86
CA ILE A 5 -18.86 -12.50 0.62
C ILE A 5 -18.83 -12.95 -0.84
N ARG A 6 -19.99 -13.11 -1.46
CA ARG A 6 -20.12 -13.54 -2.85
C ARG A 6 -19.68 -12.44 -3.84
N ASN A 7 -19.89 -11.17 -3.50
CA ASN A 7 -19.50 -10.04 -4.35
C ASN A 7 -17.99 -9.76 -4.30
N GLY A 8 -17.35 -9.96 -3.13
CA GLY A 8 -15.88 -9.85 -2.99
C GLY A 8 -15.11 -10.97 -3.69
N LEU A 9 -15.66 -12.19 -3.70
CA LEU A 9 -15.07 -13.32 -4.44
C LEU A 9 -15.21 -13.17 -5.96
N LEU A 10 -16.32 -12.59 -6.44
CA LEU A 10 -16.50 -12.29 -7.87
C LEU A 10 -15.63 -11.14 -8.36
N THR A 11 -15.39 -10.11 -7.53
CA THR A 11 -14.44 -9.05 -7.89
C THR A 11 -13.00 -9.53 -7.85
N ALA A 12 -12.62 -10.35 -6.87
CA ALA A 12 -11.28 -10.96 -6.83
C ALA A 12 -11.03 -11.92 -8.01
N LEU A 13 -12.03 -12.68 -8.47
CA LEU A 13 -11.90 -13.56 -9.63
C LEU A 13 -11.78 -12.79 -10.95
N VAL A 14 -12.48 -11.66 -11.08
CA VAL A 14 -12.43 -10.81 -12.28
C VAL A 14 -11.11 -10.04 -12.36
N THR A 15 -10.54 -9.59 -11.24
CA THR A 15 -9.21 -8.94 -11.25
C THR A 15 -8.07 -9.93 -11.50
N PHE A 16 -8.22 -11.21 -11.14
CA PHE A 16 -7.24 -12.26 -11.46
C PHE A 16 -7.36 -12.80 -12.91
N MET A 17 -8.54 -12.72 -13.53
CA MET A 17 -8.72 -13.08 -14.94
C MET A 17 -8.23 -12.01 -15.93
N VAL A 18 -8.14 -10.75 -15.51
CA VAL A 18 -7.63 -9.67 -16.38
C VAL A 18 -6.09 -9.63 -16.41
N PHE A 19 -5.40 -10.24 -15.44
CA PHE A 19 -3.92 -10.37 -15.44
C PHE A 19 -3.41 -11.64 -16.13
N SER A 20 -4.27 -12.61 -16.47
CA SER A 20 -3.86 -13.85 -17.16
C SER A 20 -4.09 -13.84 -18.67
N LEU A 21 -4.67 -12.78 -19.21
CA LEU A 21 -4.77 -12.51 -20.65
C LEU A 21 -3.62 -11.62 -21.12
N GLN A 22 -2.40 -12.00 -20.78
CA GLN A 22 -1.21 -11.54 -21.51
C GLN A 22 -1.11 -12.31 -22.85
N PRO A 23 -0.46 -11.74 -23.88
CA PRO A 23 -0.60 -12.10 -25.29
C PRO A 23 0.15 -13.38 -25.68
N ARG A 24 -0.10 -14.51 -24.99
CA ARG A 24 0.51 -15.80 -25.32
C ARG A 24 0.18 -16.30 -26.73
N ALA A 25 -0.91 -15.81 -27.33
CA ALA A 25 -1.30 -16.19 -28.68
C ALA A 25 -0.40 -15.59 -29.76
N ALA A 26 0.23 -14.44 -29.52
CA ALA A 26 1.17 -13.83 -30.49
C ALA A 26 2.59 -14.40 -30.33
N GLN A 27 2.93 -14.87 -29.12
CA GLN A 27 4.27 -15.37 -28.76
C GLN A 27 4.60 -16.72 -29.42
N ALA A 28 3.63 -17.64 -29.50
CA ALA A 28 3.83 -18.94 -30.17
C ALA A 28 3.87 -18.80 -31.71
N ALA A 29 3.09 -17.86 -32.27
CA ALA A 29 2.92 -17.77 -33.72
C ALA A 29 4.22 -17.44 -34.46
N LEU A 30 4.98 -16.44 -34.00
CA LEU A 30 6.19 -16.01 -34.72
C LEU A 30 7.32 -17.06 -34.65
N ALA A 31 7.58 -17.62 -33.45
CA ALA A 31 8.60 -18.65 -33.29
C ALA A 31 8.27 -19.91 -34.10
N ASP A 32 7.01 -20.35 -34.07
CA ASP A 32 6.54 -21.49 -34.87
C ASP A 32 6.63 -21.20 -36.37
N ASP A 33 6.25 -19.99 -36.81
CA ASP A 33 6.32 -19.56 -38.21
C ASP A 33 7.78 -19.52 -38.71
N LEU A 34 8.70 -18.93 -37.93
CA LEU A 34 10.14 -18.90 -38.25
C LEU A 34 10.73 -20.31 -38.28
N GLN A 35 10.38 -21.17 -37.32
CA GLN A 35 10.85 -22.56 -37.30
C GLN A 35 10.33 -23.35 -38.51
N ASN A 36 9.09 -23.11 -38.94
CA ASN A 36 8.55 -23.70 -40.16
C ASN A 36 9.32 -23.24 -41.40
N LEU A 37 9.75 -21.98 -41.46
CA LEU A 37 10.63 -21.49 -42.54
C LEU A 37 12.00 -22.18 -42.51
N VAL A 38 12.60 -22.36 -41.33
CA VAL A 38 13.87 -23.09 -41.17
C VAL A 38 13.75 -24.51 -41.70
N ILE A 39 12.67 -25.23 -41.34
CA ILE A 39 12.43 -26.60 -41.82
C ILE A 39 12.32 -26.63 -43.35
N GLN A 40 11.57 -25.70 -43.95
CA GLN A 40 11.43 -25.61 -45.41
C GLN A 40 12.76 -25.28 -46.10
N ALA A 41 13.57 -24.39 -45.50
CA ALA A 41 14.89 -24.04 -46.01
C ALA A 41 15.88 -25.21 -45.93
N GLN A 42 15.87 -25.99 -44.85
CA GLN A 42 16.69 -27.19 -44.69
C GLN A 42 16.29 -28.30 -45.67
N ASP A 43 14.99 -28.47 -45.94
CA ASP A 43 14.51 -29.41 -46.96
C ASP A 43 15.01 -29.00 -48.36
N LEU A 44 14.94 -27.72 -48.69
CA LEU A 44 15.48 -27.20 -49.95
C LEU A 44 17.00 -27.42 -50.04
N ASP A 45 17.75 -27.14 -48.98
CA ASP A 45 19.21 -27.32 -48.93
C ASP A 45 19.60 -28.78 -49.17
N SER A 46 18.94 -29.71 -48.48
CA SER A 46 19.10 -31.15 -48.68
C SER A 46 18.79 -31.58 -50.12
N ARG A 47 17.72 -31.03 -50.72
CA ARG A 47 17.38 -31.30 -52.12
C ARG A 47 18.45 -30.79 -53.07
N LEU A 48 18.97 -29.58 -52.87
CA LEU A 48 20.04 -29.02 -53.69
C LEU A 48 21.32 -29.87 -53.58
N ALA A 49 21.73 -30.22 -52.36
CA ALA A 49 22.89 -31.07 -52.10
C ALA A 49 22.78 -32.45 -52.79
N ALA A 50 21.56 -33.00 -52.90
CA ALA A 50 21.31 -34.27 -53.58
C ALA A 50 21.34 -34.18 -55.12
N ILE A 51 21.33 -32.99 -55.72
CA ILE A 51 21.38 -32.83 -57.17
C ILE A 51 22.77 -33.17 -57.69
N SER A 52 22.82 -34.19 -58.54
CA SER A 52 23.97 -34.54 -59.38
C SER A 52 23.60 -34.31 -60.84
N LEU A 53 24.33 -33.42 -61.51
CA LEU A 53 24.07 -33.06 -62.90
C LEU A 53 24.85 -33.99 -63.84
N ASN A 54 24.19 -34.52 -64.86
CA ASN A 54 24.80 -35.29 -65.96
C ASN A 54 24.15 -34.87 -67.30
N SER A 55 24.71 -35.30 -68.43
CA SER A 55 24.29 -34.86 -69.78
C SER A 55 22.81 -35.11 -70.12
N ASP A 56 22.16 -36.06 -69.46
CA ASP A 56 20.80 -36.53 -69.80
C ASP A 56 19.74 -36.07 -68.80
N THR A 57 20.12 -35.62 -67.60
CA THR A 57 19.16 -35.32 -66.51
C THR A 57 19.26 -33.91 -65.93
N VAL A 58 19.87 -32.95 -66.63
CA VAL A 58 20.07 -31.57 -66.12
C VAL A 58 18.76 -30.85 -65.75
N CYS A 59 17.74 -30.90 -66.62
CA CYS A 59 16.60 -29.98 -66.50
C CYS A 59 15.60 -30.37 -65.40
N GLY A 60 15.33 -31.66 -65.20
CA GLY A 60 14.29 -32.11 -64.26
C GLY A 60 14.54 -31.72 -62.79
N PRO A 61 15.71 -32.06 -62.22
CA PRO A 61 16.04 -31.71 -60.84
C PRO A 61 16.16 -30.20 -60.60
N LEU A 62 16.73 -29.44 -61.56
CA LEU A 62 16.86 -27.99 -61.42
C LEU A 62 15.51 -27.26 -61.46
N VAL A 63 14.57 -27.71 -62.30
CA VAL A 63 13.21 -27.14 -62.32
C VAL A 63 12.47 -27.40 -61.00
N GLN A 64 12.62 -28.59 -60.42
CA GLN A 64 12.03 -28.90 -59.11
C GLN A 64 12.65 -28.08 -57.98
N ALA A 65 13.96 -27.88 -58.02
CA ALA A 65 14.66 -27.01 -57.08
C ALA A 65 14.20 -25.56 -57.16
N ASN A 66 14.04 -25.01 -58.37
CA ASN A 66 13.50 -23.66 -58.56
C ASN A 66 12.09 -23.52 -58.00
N GLN A 67 11.22 -24.49 -58.25
CA GLN A 67 9.86 -24.43 -57.70
C GLN A 67 9.89 -24.42 -56.17
N ALA A 68 10.71 -25.27 -55.55
CA ALA A 68 10.84 -25.32 -54.09
C ALA A 68 11.46 -24.03 -53.52
N ALA A 69 12.44 -23.42 -54.19
CA ALA A 69 12.99 -22.12 -53.81
C ALA A 69 11.95 -21.00 -53.90
N ARG A 70 11.16 -20.99 -54.98
CA ARG A 70 10.03 -20.07 -55.16
C ARG A 70 8.98 -20.20 -54.05
N ASP A 71 8.63 -21.44 -53.70
CA ASP A 71 7.65 -21.71 -52.66
C ASP A 71 8.16 -21.23 -51.29
N LEU A 72 9.45 -21.42 -51.00
CA LEU A 72 10.08 -20.90 -49.79
C LEU A 72 10.11 -19.37 -49.76
N VAL A 73 10.46 -18.69 -50.87
CA VAL A 73 10.38 -17.23 -50.97
C VAL A 73 8.96 -16.74 -50.67
N ASN A 74 7.93 -17.42 -51.18
CA ASN A 74 6.53 -17.08 -50.89
C ASN A 74 6.19 -17.27 -49.41
N SER A 75 6.62 -18.37 -48.79
CA SER A 75 6.44 -18.60 -47.35
C SER A 75 7.09 -17.49 -46.51
N ILE A 76 8.33 -17.11 -46.84
CA ILE A 76 9.03 -15.99 -46.19
C ILE A 76 8.25 -14.68 -46.41
N THR A 77 7.52 -14.55 -47.53
CA THR A 77 6.68 -13.36 -47.87
C THR A 77 5.54 -13.22 -46.92
N LEU A 78 4.85 -14.31 -46.70
CA LEU A 78 3.72 -14.33 -45.79
C LEU A 78 4.14 -14.03 -44.34
N VAL A 79 5.29 -14.53 -43.90
CA VAL A 79 5.79 -14.26 -42.55
C VAL A 79 6.22 -12.80 -42.39
N ASP A 80 7.01 -12.26 -43.31
CA ASP A 80 7.44 -10.85 -43.27
C ASP A 80 6.27 -9.85 -43.33
N GLU A 81 5.27 -10.12 -44.16
CA GLU A 81 4.05 -9.30 -44.24
C GLU A 81 3.19 -9.42 -42.97
N SER A 82 3.26 -10.55 -42.27
CA SER A 82 2.54 -10.78 -41.02
C SER A 82 3.23 -10.16 -39.79
N LEU A 83 4.46 -9.67 -39.94
CA LEU A 83 5.19 -8.93 -38.90
C LEU A 83 4.52 -7.57 -38.63
N ALA A 84 3.44 -7.60 -37.86
CA ALA A 84 2.73 -6.43 -37.36
C ALA A 84 2.91 -6.30 -35.84
N ALA A 85 3.18 -5.09 -35.37
CA ALA A 85 3.36 -4.82 -33.94
C ALA A 85 2.07 -5.07 -33.14
N PRO A 86 2.15 -5.57 -31.88
CA PRO A 86 3.38 -5.89 -31.14
C PRO A 86 3.77 -7.38 -31.29
N LEU A 87 4.98 -7.65 -31.78
CA LEU A 87 5.58 -9.00 -31.72
C LEU A 87 6.30 -9.15 -30.39
N GLN A 88 6.21 -10.35 -29.83
CA GLN A 88 7.07 -10.75 -28.73
C GLN A 88 8.25 -11.51 -29.32
N VAL A 89 9.45 -10.95 -29.18
CA VAL A 89 10.70 -11.55 -29.64
C VAL A 89 11.29 -12.29 -28.45
N ASP A 90 11.43 -13.61 -28.56
CA ASP A 90 12.06 -14.45 -27.56
C ASP A 90 13.29 -15.17 -28.13
N GLU A 91 13.98 -15.90 -27.25
CA GLU A 91 15.20 -16.64 -27.59
C GLU A 91 14.98 -17.62 -28.74
N ASP A 92 13.82 -18.30 -28.77
CA ASP A 92 13.46 -19.27 -29.80
C ASP A 92 13.30 -18.58 -31.17
N SER A 93 12.64 -17.41 -31.21
CA SER A 93 12.49 -16.61 -32.44
C SER A 93 13.85 -16.11 -32.98
N LEU A 94 14.75 -15.67 -32.10
CA LEU A 94 16.10 -15.23 -32.50
C LEU A 94 16.97 -16.40 -32.96
N SER A 95 16.87 -17.56 -32.30
CA SER A 95 17.55 -18.79 -32.70
C SER A 95 17.07 -19.27 -34.07
N ALA A 96 15.75 -19.29 -34.30
CA ALA A 96 15.18 -19.66 -35.60
C ALA A 96 15.61 -18.69 -36.72
N LEU A 97 15.72 -17.39 -36.43
CA LEU A 97 16.21 -16.41 -37.40
C LEU A 97 17.71 -16.62 -37.73
N ASP A 98 18.54 -16.89 -36.73
CA ASP A 98 19.97 -17.23 -36.91
C ASP A 98 20.14 -18.52 -37.72
N GLU A 99 19.34 -19.55 -37.42
CA GLU A 99 19.29 -20.78 -38.20
C GLU A 99 18.86 -20.52 -39.65
N LEU A 100 17.88 -19.64 -39.88
CA LEU A 100 17.43 -19.28 -41.22
C LEU A 100 18.52 -18.56 -42.03
N PHE A 101 19.29 -17.66 -41.40
CA PHE A 101 20.47 -17.03 -42.02
C PHE A 101 21.57 -18.06 -42.36
N SER A 102 21.83 -18.99 -41.44
CA SER A 102 22.82 -20.06 -41.64
C SER A 102 22.44 -20.98 -42.81
N VAL A 103 21.17 -21.39 -42.88
CA VAL A 103 20.67 -22.22 -43.98
C VAL A 103 20.64 -21.42 -45.29
N GLY A 104 20.29 -20.13 -45.28
CA GLY A 104 20.36 -19.26 -46.45
C GLY A 104 21.78 -19.18 -47.04
N LEU A 105 22.81 -19.13 -46.19
CA LEU A 105 24.21 -19.20 -46.62
C LEU A 105 24.54 -20.57 -47.24
N SER A 106 24.04 -21.67 -46.67
CA SER A 106 24.20 -23.02 -47.23
C SER A 106 23.56 -23.15 -48.62
N LEU A 107 22.33 -22.66 -48.79
CA LEU A 107 21.63 -22.61 -50.08
C LEU A 107 22.42 -21.85 -51.14
N ALA A 108 23.03 -20.71 -50.78
CA ALA A 108 23.88 -19.95 -51.68
C ALA A 108 25.13 -20.73 -52.11
N ASN A 109 25.77 -21.46 -51.18
CA ASN A 109 26.91 -22.33 -51.49
C ASN A 109 26.52 -23.50 -52.41
N GLU A 110 25.35 -24.10 -52.21
CA GLU A 110 24.83 -25.15 -53.08
C GLU A 110 24.47 -24.64 -54.47
N GLY A 111 23.88 -23.44 -54.56
CA GLY A 111 23.65 -22.76 -55.84
C GLY A 111 24.96 -22.50 -56.61
N LEU A 112 26.01 -22.08 -55.90
CA LEU A 112 27.35 -21.90 -56.48
C LEU A 112 27.94 -23.23 -56.96
N ARG A 113 27.83 -24.31 -56.16
CA ARG A 113 28.28 -25.65 -56.56
C ARG A 113 27.58 -26.09 -57.85
N LEU A 114 26.25 -25.98 -57.92
CA LEU A 114 25.48 -26.36 -59.11
C LEU A 114 25.88 -25.54 -60.34
N SER A 115 26.22 -24.26 -60.17
CA SER A 115 26.75 -23.43 -61.25
C SER A 115 28.10 -23.94 -61.76
N VAL A 116 28.99 -24.40 -60.87
CA VAL A 116 30.29 -24.99 -61.25
C VAL A 116 30.08 -26.35 -61.94
N ASP A 117 29.15 -27.17 -61.44
CA ASP A 117 28.80 -28.46 -62.05
C ASP A 117 28.26 -28.28 -63.48
N LEU A 118 27.38 -27.29 -63.70
CA LEU A 118 26.90 -26.92 -65.04
C LEU A 118 28.03 -26.45 -65.97
N GLN A 119 28.98 -25.66 -65.45
CA GLN A 119 30.13 -25.21 -66.24
C GLN A 119 30.97 -26.39 -66.72
N SER A 120 31.15 -27.42 -65.88
CA SER A 120 31.89 -28.64 -66.24
C SER A 120 31.19 -29.47 -67.34
N LEU A 121 29.85 -29.44 -67.37
CA LEU A 121 29.02 -30.15 -68.35
C LEU A 121 28.97 -29.47 -69.73
N SER A 122 29.39 -28.20 -69.82
CA SER A 122 29.33 -27.39 -71.04
C SER A 122 30.05 -27.98 -72.26
N GLN A 123 31.00 -28.90 -72.04
CA GLN A 123 31.76 -29.58 -73.10
C GLN A 123 31.15 -30.92 -73.55
N LEU A 124 30.19 -31.46 -72.78
CA LEU A 124 29.67 -32.83 -72.95
C LEU A 124 28.18 -32.87 -73.31
N ALA A 125 27.40 -31.87 -72.91
CA ALA A 125 25.97 -31.81 -73.15
C ALA A 125 25.59 -30.94 -74.36
N ASN A 126 24.38 -31.13 -74.90
CA ASN A 126 23.85 -30.30 -75.98
C ASN A 126 23.68 -28.84 -75.49
N ALA A 127 23.99 -27.87 -76.36
CA ALA A 127 23.85 -26.44 -76.09
C ALA A 127 22.45 -26.03 -75.59
N ILE A 128 21.39 -26.72 -76.01
CA ILE A 128 20.01 -26.47 -75.51
C ILE A 128 19.90 -26.88 -74.04
N THR A 129 20.36 -28.07 -73.66
CA THR A 129 20.32 -28.58 -72.28
C THR A 129 21.13 -27.71 -71.32
N ILE A 130 22.30 -27.22 -71.75
CA ILE A 130 23.13 -26.31 -70.95
C ILE A 130 22.45 -24.94 -70.78
N LYS A 131 21.84 -24.40 -71.84
CA LYS A 131 21.10 -23.14 -71.77
C LYS A 131 19.94 -23.22 -70.78
N ASP A 132 19.19 -24.31 -70.79
CA ASP A 132 18.06 -24.51 -69.88
C ASP A 132 18.55 -24.69 -68.43
N GLY A 133 19.64 -25.43 -68.22
CA GLY A 133 20.29 -25.56 -66.91
C GLY A 133 20.79 -24.22 -66.35
N ILE A 134 21.48 -23.42 -67.17
CA ILE A 134 21.93 -22.06 -66.78
C ILE A 134 20.73 -21.17 -66.44
N THR A 135 19.67 -21.22 -67.24
CA THR A 135 18.45 -20.45 -66.97
C THR A 135 17.84 -20.85 -65.63
N ALA A 136 17.80 -22.15 -65.34
CA ALA A 136 17.29 -22.64 -64.07
C ALA A 136 18.18 -22.22 -62.89
N THR A 137 19.51 -22.33 -62.98
CA THR A 137 20.41 -21.90 -61.89
C THR A 137 20.42 -20.39 -61.68
N LEU A 138 20.24 -19.59 -62.73
CA LEU A 138 20.07 -18.14 -62.59
C LEU A 138 18.76 -17.79 -61.87
N GLN A 139 17.66 -18.49 -62.18
CA GLN A 139 16.41 -18.34 -61.44
C GLN A 139 16.56 -18.76 -59.97
N LEU A 140 17.24 -19.87 -59.70
CA LEU A 140 17.54 -20.29 -58.32
C LEU A 140 18.30 -19.21 -57.56
N SER A 141 19.33 -18.64 -58.18
CA SER A 141 20.15 -17.59 -57.58
C SER A 141 19.35 -16.31 -57.32
N ASP A 142 18.41 -15.98 -58.21
CA ASP A 142 17.51 -14.83 -58.05
C ASP A 142 16.51 -15.05 -56.90
N ASP A 143 15.93 -16.24 -56.81
CA ASP A 143 15.01 -16.61 -55.71
C ASP A 143 15.77 -16.66 -54.35
N ILE A 144 17.01 -17.18 -54.30
CA ILE A 144 17.86 -17.15 -53.08
C ILE A 144 18.23 -15.70 -52.69
N GLY A 145 18.56 -14.85 -53.67
CA GLY A 145 18.83 -13.43 -53.42
C GLY A 145 17.62 -12.70 -52.83
N THR A 146 16.44 -12.93 -53.42
CA THR A 146 15.17 -12.38 -52.91
C THR A 146 14.85 -12.87 -51.50
N MET A 147 15.14 -14.14 -51.20
CA MET A 147 15.02 -14.69 -49.84
C MET A 147 15.93 -13.97 -48.85
N ALA A 148 17.20 -13.76 -49.19
CA ALA A 148 18.16 -13.10 -48.32
C ALA A 148 17.75 -11.66 -47.98
N ASP A 149 17.32 -10.89 -48.99
CA ASP A 149 16.85 -9.51 -48.80
C ASP A 149 15.67 -9.46 -47.82
N ARG A 150 14.74 -10.41 -47.95
CA ARG A 150 13.52 -10.43 -47.15
C ARG A 150 13.75 -10.94 -45.73
N ILE A 151 14.68 -11.87 -45.53
CA ILE A 151 15.14 -12.25 -44.18
C ILE A 151 15.82 -11.05 -43.50
N GLY A 152 16.59 -10.26 -44.25
CA GLY A 152 17.18 -9.01 -43.76
C GLY A 152 16.12 -7.99 -43.31
N GLU A 153 15.07 -7.78 -44.11
CA GLU A 153 13.98 -6.87 -43.74
C GLU A 153 13.22 -7.34 -42.49
N MET A 154 12.97 -8.64 -42.34
CA MET A 154 12.39 -9.21 -41.12
C MET A 154 13.27 -8.96 -39.91
N ALA A 155 14.59 -9.16 -40.04
CA ALA A 155 15.55 -8.92 -38.96
C ALA A 155 15.56 -7.45 -38.51
N ASP A 156 15.53 -6.51 -39.45
CA ASP A 156 15.47 -5.08 -39.15
C ASP A 156 14.18 -4.71 -38.39
N LYS A 157 13.03 -5.23 -38.84
CA LYS A 157 11.73 -5.01 -38.16
C LYS A 157 11.75 -5.56 -36.73
N ILE A 158 12.30 -6.75 -36.53
CA ILE A 158 12.45 -7.38 -35.21
C ILE A 158 13.34 -6.53 -34.29
N LEU A 159 14.47 -6.02 -34.82
CA LEU A 159 15.45 -5.24 -34.04
C LEU A 159 14.88 -3.89 -33.59
N VAL A 160 14.22 -3.14 -34.48
CA VAL A 160 13.56 -1.87 -34.12
C VAL A 160 12.52 -2.06 -33.01
N MET A 161 11.86 -3.21 -32.98
CA MET A 161 10.88 -3.47 -31.92
C MET A 161 11.53 -3.89 -30.61
N SER A 162 12.66 -4.60 -30.64
CA SER A 162 13.48 -4.87 -29.45
C SER A 162 13.86 -3.58 -28.73
N ASP A 163 14.28 -2.55 -29.48
CA ASP A 163 14.60 -1.23 -28.92
C ASP A 163 13.38 -0.56 -28.25
N ASN A 164 12.20 -0.67 -28.86
CA ASN A 164 10.96 -0.13 -28.30
C ASN A 164 10.53 -0.84 -27.00
N ILE A 165 10.81 -2.14 -26.88
CA ILE A 165 10.59 -2.91 -25.64
C ILE A 165 11.55 -2.42 -24.54
N GLY A 166 12.83 -2.19 -24.87
CA GLY A 166 13.80 -1.61 -23.94
C GLY A 166 13.34 -0.25 -23.39
N LEU A 167 12.88 0.65 -24.27
CA LEU A 167 12.35 1.96 -23.87
C LEU A 167 11.08 1.86 -23.02
N MET A 168 10.24 0.84 -23.24
CA MET A 168 9.08 0.58 -22.39
C MET A 168 9.49 0.07 -21.01
N ALA A 169 10.52 -0.79 -20.91
CA ALA A 169 11.08 -1.25 -19.64
C ALA A 169 11.61 -0.09 -18.79
N ASP A 170 12.33 0.86 -19.40
CA ASP A 170 12.80 2.07 -18.73
C ASP A 170 11.64 2.92 -18.18
N ARG A 171 10.57 3.09 -18.97
CA ARG A 171 9.36 3.80 -18.54
C ARG A 171 8.64 3.10 -17.38
N ILE A 172 8.65 1.77 -17.36
CA ILE A 172 8.09 0.98 -16.26
C ILE A 172 8.89 1.24 -14.98
N LEU A 173 10.22 1.19 -15.04
CA LEU A 173 11.09 1.50 -13.89
C LEU A 173 10.86 2.91 -13.35
N ALA A 174 10.83 3.91 -14.23
CA ALA A 174 10.55 5.29 -13.83
C ALA A 174 9.16 5.43 -13.18
N THR A 175 8.16 4.72 -13.70
CA THR A 175 6.80 4.73 -13.13
C THR A 175 6.78 4.06 -11.74
N GLN A 176 7.52 2.97 -11.54
CA GLN A 176 7.65 2.30 -10.24
C GLN A 176 8.33 3.21 -9.20
N GLU A 177 9.36 3.95 -9.59
CA GLU A 177 10.02 4.90 -8.70
C GLU A 177 9.06 6.01 -8.26
N ILE A 178 8.29 6.59 -9.19
CA ILE A 178 7.26 7.59 -8.88
C ILE A 178 6.18 7.00 -7.95
N GLN A 179 5.73 5.76 -8.20
CA GLN A 179 4.77 5.09 -7.33
C GLN A 179 5.31 4.90 -5.91
N ASN A 180 6.57 4.48 -5.76
CA ASN A 180 7.23 4.35 -4.45
C ASN A 180 7.31 5.69 -3.71
N GLN A 181 7.67 6.77 -4.42
CA GLN A 181 7.71 8.11 -3.84
C GLN A 181 6.31 8.57 -3.38
N ASN A 182 5.27 8.30 -4.17
CA ASN A 182 3.89 8.64 -3.81
C ASN A 182 3.37 7.86 -2.59
N ILE A 183 3.74 6.58 -2.45
CA ILE A 183 3.41 5.78 -1.27
C ILE A 183 4.08 6.36 -0.02
N LEU A 184 5.35 6.75 -0.12
CA LEU A 184 6.09 7.37 0.99
C LEU A 184 5.46 8.70 1.40
N LEU A 185 5.12 9.57 0.43
CA LEU A 185 4.44 10.83 0.67
C LEU A 185 3.06 10.64 1.32
N THR A 186 2.30 9.64 0.87
CA THR A 186 0.99 9.31 1.43
C THR A 186 1.13 8.86 2.89
N GLN A 187 2.13 8.02 3.20
CA GLN A 187 2.42 7.62 4.59
C GLN A 187 2.80 8.82 5.46
N GLN A 188 3.69 9.70 4.99
CA GLN A 188 4.06 10.93 5.73
C GLN A 188 2.84 11.82 5.98
N THR A 189 1.97 11.98 4.98
CA THR A 189 0.74 12.79 5.10
C THR A 189 -0.23 12.20 6.11
N ILE A 190 -0.40 10.87 6.11
CA ILE A 190 -1.24 10.17 7.10
C ILE A 190 -0.68 10.34 8.50
N LEU A 191 0.63 10.12 8.71
CA LEU A 191 1.28 10.29 10.01
C LEU A 191 1.14 11.74 10.51
N GLN A 192 1.41 12.73 9.66
CA GLN A 192 1.25 14.14 10.01
C GLN A 192 -0.21 14.48 10.35
N THR A 193 -1.17 13.92 9.61
CA THR A 193 -2.60 14.10 9.88
C THR A 193 -2.98 13.48 11.21
N GLN A 194 -2.50 12.26 11.53
CA GLN A 194 -2.70 11.62 12.83
C GLN A 194 -2.10 12.46 13.96
N THR A 195 -0.88 12.98 13.80
CA THR A 195 -0.26 13.89 14.79
C THR A 195 -1.08 15.16 14.99
N ASN A 196 -1.53 15.80 13.91
CA ASN A 196 -2.35 17.00 13.98
C ASN A 196 -3.71 16.73 14.65
N MET A 197 -4.33 15.58 14.35
CA MET A 197 -5.59 15.16 14.96
C MET A 197 -5.44 14.85 16.45
N LEU A 198 -4.40 14.12 16.86
CA LEU A 198 -4.10 13.87 18.28
C LEU A 198 -3.84 15.18 19.05
N THR A 199 -3.13 16.11 18.42
CA THR A 199 -2.90 17.44 19.00
C THR A 199 -4.21 18.23 19.14
N LEU A 200 -5.10 18.17 18.14
CA LEU A 200 -6.38 18.87 18.18
C LEU A 200 -7.34 18.27 19.21
N VAL A 201 -7.43 16.94 19.29
CA VAL A 201 -8.22 16.24 20.32
C VAL A 201 -7.70 16.63 21.71
N SER A 202 -6.39 16.59 21.92
CA SER A 202 -5.75 17.05 23.16
C SER A 202 -6.16 18.47 23.52
N VAL A 203 -6.14 19.42 22.58
CA VAL A 203 -6.49 20.84 22.83
C VAL A 203 -7.98 21.03 23.16
N VAL A 204 -8.88 20.34 22.44
CA VAL A 204 -10.34 20.50 22.62
C VAL A 204 -10.82 19.86 23.93
N GLU A 205 -10.29 18.68 24.27
CA GLU A 205 -10.65 17.98 25.51
C GLU A 205 -10.01 18.64 26.74
N THR A 206 -8.73 19.05 26.65
CA THR A 206 -8.04 19.85 27.68
C THR A 206 -8.83 21.12 28.01
N GLY A 207 -9.27 21.85 26.99
CA GLY A 207 -9.99 23.11 27.20
C GLY A 207 -11.29 22.95 27.98
N THR A 208 -12.02 21.85 27.78
CA THR A 208 -13.36 21.69 28.37
C THR A 208 -13.31 21.18 29.82
N ASN A 209 -12.42 20.22 30.10
CA ASN A 209 -12.28 19.64 31.44
C ASN A 209 -11.51 20.58 32.39
N ASP A 210 -10.46 21.26 31.92
CA ASP A 210 -9.71 22.22 32.75
C ASP A 210 -10.58 23.43 33.14
N LEU A 211 -11.41 23.96 32.24
CA LEU A 211 -12.35 25.04 32.57
C LEU A 211 -13.35 24.62 33.67
N SER A 212 -13.79 23.35 33.66
CA SER A 212 -14.71 22.82 34.66
C SER A 212 -14.02 22.65 36.02
N PHE A 213 -12.79 22.12 36.04
CA PHE A 213 -12.00 22.01 37.26
C PHE A 213 -11.61 23.37 37.85
N ASP A 214 -11.16 24.31 37.01
CA ASP A 214 -10.79 25.66 37.44
C ASP A 214 -12.00 26.39 38.04
N LYS A 215 -13.18 26.23 37.44
CA LYS A 215 -14.43 26.73 38.01
C LYS A 215 -14.68 26.15 39.40
N LEU A 216 -14.59 24.83 39.58
CA LEU A 216 -14.79 24.19 40.89
C LEU A 216 -13.76 24.67 41.93
N VAL A 217 -12.50 24.83 41.54
CA VAL A 217 -11.45 25.35 42.43
C VAL A 217 -11.79 26.77 42.88
N VAL A 218 -12.17 27.65 41.95
CA VAL A 218 -12.50 29.05 42.27
C VAL A 218 -13.75 29.15 43.15
N ASP A 219 -14.84 28.47 42.77
CA ASP A 219 -16.09 28.49 43.53
C ASP A 219 -15.91 27.88 44.92
N GLY A 220 -15.11 26.82 45.01
CA GLY A 220 -14.73 26.16 46.23
C GLY A 220 -13.88 27.02 47.19
N GLN A 221 -12.89 27.73 46.66
CA GLN A 221 -12.10 28.70 47.45
C GLN A 221 -12.96 29.85 47.94
N LEU A 222 -13.88 30.35 47.10
CA LEU A 222 -14.84 31.38 47.49
C LEU A 222 -15.77 30.89 48.61
N LEU A 223 -16.26 29.66 48.51
CA LEU A 223 -17.06 29.02 49.54
C LEU A 223 -16.29 28.88 50.86
N ALA A 224 -15.05 28.40 50.81
CA ALA A 224 -14.19 28.29 52.00
C ALA A 224 -13.95 29.65 52.67
N ALA A 225 -13.69 30.70 51.87
CA ALA A 225 -13.55 32.06 52.39
C ALA A 225 -14.85 32.58 53.03
N ARG A 226 -16.02 32.33 52.40
CA ARG A 226 -17.32 32.69 52.96
C ARG A 226 -17.59 31.97 54.28
N MET A 227 -17.25 30.67 54.37
CA MET A 227 -17.40 29.90 55.60
C MET A 227 -16.49 30.45 56.70
N ALA A 228 -15.21 30.71 56.41
CA ALA A 228 -14.29 31.29 57.38
C ALA A 228 -14.75 32.65 57.94
N ALA A 229 -15.53 33.43 57.16
CA ALA A 229 -16.04 34.73 57.56
C ALA A 229 -17.33 34.68 58.42
N VAL A 230 -17.92 33.51 58.64
CA VAL A 230 -19.18 33.39 59.40
C VAL A 230 -18.91 33.54 60.90
N LEU A 231 -19.47 34.61 61.48
CA LEU A 231 -19.44 34.87 62.92
C LEU A 231 -20.75 34.40 63.55
N LEU A 232 -20.65 33.36 64.38
CA LEU A 232 -21.80 32.79 65.08
C LEU A 232 -22.13 33.60 66.34
N ASN A 233 -23.42 33.82 66.57
CA ASN A 233 -23.94 34.32 67.84
C ASN A 233 -25.22 33.57 68.24
N PRO A 234 -25.64 33.60 69.51
CA PRO A 234 -26.76 32.79 70.02
C PRO A 234 -28.10 33.02 69.31
N TRP A 235 -28.28 34.16 68.64
CA TRP A 235 -29.54 34.57 68.03
C TRP A 235 -29.59 34.28 66.52
N THR A 236 -28.44 34.27 65.84
CA THR A 236 -28.37 34.11 64.38
C THR A 236 -27.69 32.82 63.93
N MET A 237 -27.05 32.07 64.83
CA MET A 237 -26.24 30.89 64.46
C MET A 237 -27.03 29.82 63.67
N ALA A 238 -28.28 29.54 64.06
CA ALA A 238 -29.10 28.55 63.35
C ALA A 238 -29.39 28.96 61.90
N LYS A 239 -29.65 30.26 61.66
CA LYS A 239 -29.89 30.77 60.30
C LYS A 239 -28.60 30.79 59.49
N GLN A 240 -27.50 31.25 60.08
CA GLN A 240 -26.20 31.33 59.41
C GLN A 240 -25.69 29.94 59.01
N LEU A 241 -25.74 28.96 59.93
CA LEU A 241 -25.32 27.58 59.64
C LEU A 241 -26.22 26.90 58.61
N LYS A 242 -27.53 27.20 58.61
CA LYS A 242 -28.43 26.71 57.56
C LYS A 242 -28.08 27.27 56.18
N THR A 243 -27.73 28.55 56.10
CA THR A 243 -27.26 29.17 54.84
C THR A 243 -25.96 28.53 54.37
N VAL A 244 -25.00 28.35 55.27
CA VAL A 244 -23.72 27.69 54.95
C VAL A 244 -23.95 26.24 54.51
N ALA A 245 -24.84 25.50 55.16
CA ALA A 245 -25.22 24.14 54.76
C ALA A 245 -25.80 24.10 53.35
N LEU A 246 -26.63 25.07 52.98
CA LEU A 246 -27.17 25.17 51.63
C LEU A 246 -26.08 25.49 50.60
N ASP A 247 -25.16 26.40 50.90
CA ASP A 247 -24.07 26.77 50.00
C ASP A 247 -23.13 25.57 49.73
N VAL A 248 -22.79 24.81 50.78
CA VAL A 248 -22.01 23.57 50.66
C VAL A 248 -22.76 22.50 49.87
N HIS A 249 -24.06 22.35 50.09
CA HIS A 249 -24.88 21.41 49.33
C HIS A 249 -24.98 21.78 47.84
N ASN A 250 -25.12 23.06 47.53
CA ASN A 250 -25.11 23.54 46.14
C ASN A 250 -23.77 23.25 45.46
N PHE A 251 -22.66 23.51 46.15
CA PHE A 251 -21.34 23.21 45.63
C PHE A 251 -21.09 21.70 45.46
N LEU A 252 -21.61 20.86 46.37
CA LEU A 252 -21.61 19.39 46.20
C LEU A 252 -22.34 18.96 44.91
N ASN A 253 -23.45 19.63 44.57
CA ASN A 253 -24.16 19.35 43.33
C ASN A 253 -23.32 19.74 42.09
N GLU A 254 -22.56 20.83 42.15
CA GLU A 254 -21.63 21.22 41.07
C GLU A 254 -20.50 20.21 40.90
N VAL A 255 -19.90 19.74 42.01
CA VAL A 255 -18.88 18.67 42.00
C VAL A 255 -19.44 17.38 41.40
N THR A 256 -20.65 16.98 41.81
CA THR A 256 -21.32 15.78 41.30
C THR A 256 -21.67 15.87 39.82
N THR A 257 -22.11 17.05 39.36
CA THR A 257 -22.40 17.31 37.95
C THR A 257 -21.14 17.17 37.10
N THR A 258 -19.98 17.60 37.62
CA THR A 258 -18.69 17.52 36.93
C THR A 258 -18.13 16.09 36.88
N LEU A 259 -18.40 15.25 37.88
CA LEU A 259 -17.99 13.84 37.88
C LEU A 259 -18.68 12.99 36.79
N THR A 260 -19.92 13.31 36.42
CA THR A 260 -20.70 12.50 35.45
C THR A 260 -20.04 12.39 34.06
N PRO A 261 -19.64 13.50 33.39
CA PRO A 261 -18.93 13.42 32.12
C PRO A 261 -17.55 12.75 32.28
N ILE A 262 -16.87 12.93 33.42
CA ILE A 262 -15.59 12.28 33.71
C ILE A 262 -15.74 10.75 33.69
N ALA A 263 -16.73 10.21 34.40
CA ALA A 263 -17.01 8.78 34.42
C ALA A 263 -17.35 8.20 33.03
N GLN A 264 -18.07 8.98 32.20
CA GLN A 264 -18.41 8.58 30.83
C GLN A 264 -17.18 8.60 29.91
N GLN A 265 -16.32 9.60 30.04
CA GLN A 265 -15.07 9.72 29.30
C GLN A 265 -14.07 8.62 29.69
N THR A 266 -14.00 8.25 30.98
CA THR A 266 -13.22 7.10 31.46
C THR A 266 -13.69 5.78 30.88
N THR A 267 -15.00 5.58 30.75
CA THR A 267 -15.55 4.35 30.14
C THR A 267 -15.24 4.26 28.64
N THR A 268 -15.07 5.40 27.97
CA THR A 268 -14.84 5.48 26.53
C THR A 268 -13.37 5.71 26.16
N SER A 269 -12.45 5.80 27.13
CA SER A 269 -11.04 6.13 26.93
C SER A 269 -10.80 7.43 26.17
N THR A 270 -11.70 8.42 26.30
CA THR A 270 -11.65 9.70 25.57
C THR A 270 -11.30 10.89 26.45
N MET A 271 -10.68 10.68 27.62
CA MET A 271 -10.21 11.80 28.43
C MET A 271 -8.72 12.02 28.24
N TYR A 272 -8.36 13.24 27.86
CA TYR A 272 -7.00 13.73 27.96
C TYR A 272 -6.71 14.26 29.37
N ILE A 273 -5.65 13.75 30.00
CA ILE A 273 -5.18 14.20 31.33
C ILE A 273 -3.90 14.99 31.16
N ASN A 274 -3.87 16.21 31.70
CA ASN A 274 -2.69 17.05 31.69
C ASN A 274 -2.27 17.47 33.12
N GLN A 275 -1.15 18.18 33.21
CA GLN A 275 -0.63 18.66 34.50
C GLN A 275 -1.58 19.64 35.20
N THR A 276 -2.34 20.43 34.46
CA THR A 276 -3.33 21.38 34.98
C THR A 276 -4.45 20.64 35.70
N SER A 277 -5.03 19.60 35.09
CA SER A 277 -6.11 18.81 35.68
C SER A 277 -5.70 18.16 37.01
N LEU A 278 -4.49 17.60 37.07
CA LEU A 278 -3.91 17.04 38.31
C LEU A 278 -3.66 18.12 39.38
N THR A 279 -3.22 19.30 38.97
CA THR A 279 -3.02 20.45 39.86
C THR A 279 -4.36 20.94 40.41
N SER A 280 -5.41 20.99 39.59
CA SER A 280 -6.74 21.41 40.01
C SER A 280 -7.38 20.39 40.97
N LEU A 281 -7.19 19.08 40.78
CA LEU A 281 -7.58 18.07 41.77
C LEU A 281 -6.86 18.26 43.12
N ALA A 282 -5.55 18.53 43.10
CA ALA A 282 -4.79 18.82 44.31
C ALA A 282 -5.33 20.08 45.02
N ASN A 283 -5.65 21.13 44.25
CA ASN A 283 -6.26 22.36 44.77
C ASN A 283 -7.65 22.10 45.38
N MET A 284 -8.47 21.22 44.79
CA MET A 284 -9.74 20.80 45.37
C MET A 284 -9.56 20.03 46.69
N SER A 285 -8.51 19.21 46.82
CA SER A 285 -8.18 18.55 48.10
C SER A 285 -7.78 19.56 49.20
N ILE A 286 -6.99 20.58 48.84
CA ILE A 286 -6.63 21.69 49.73
C ILE A 286 -7.88 22.50 50.13
N MET A 287 -8.80 22.72 49.20
CA MET A 287 -10.10 23.35 49.47
C MET A 287 -10.94 22.54 50.46
N LEU A 288 -11.08 21.21 50.29
CA LEU A 288 -11.80 20.35 51.24
C LEU A 288 -11.24 20.47 52.66
N THR A 289 -9.90 20.53 52.77
CA THR A 289 -9.22 20.74 54.05
C THR A 289 -9.61 22.09 54.68
N SER A 290 -9.74 23.13 53.85
CA SER A 290 -10.16 24.47 54.28
C SER A 290 -11.63 24.49 54.72
N LEU A 291 -12.52 23.79 54.02
CA LEU A 291 -13.93 23.62 54.42
C LEU A 291 -14.04 22.86 55.74
N SER A 292 -13.28 21.77 55.91
CA SER A 292 -13.22 21.01 57.17
C SER A 292 -12.73 21.86 58.34
N THR A 293 -11.69 22.66 58.12
CA THR A 293 -11.16 23.58 59.14
C THR A 293 -12.20 24.62 59.58
N ALA A 294 -13.00 25.14 58.64
CA ALA A 294 -14.10 26.06 58.97
C ALA A 294 -15.21 25.36 59.78
N VAL A 295 -15.56 24.12 59.44
CA VAL A 295 -16.50 23.30 60.22
C VAL A 295 -15.99 23.06 61.64
N ASP A 296 -14.71 22.72 61.82
CA ASP A 296 -14.09 22.58 63.15
C ASP A 296 -14.17 23.89 63.95
N GLY A 297 -13.92 25.02 63.30
CA GLY A 297 -14.10 26.35 63.89
C GLY A 297 -15.53 26.60 64.38
N TYR A 298 -16.55 26.17 63.61
CA TYR A 298 -17.94 26.26 64.06
C TYR A 298 -18.24 25.33 65.25
N VAL A 299 -17.67 24.13 65.30
CA VAL A 299 -17.82 23.22 66.46
C VAL A 299 -17.31 23.90 67.73
N ILE A 300 -16.14 24.54 67.67
CA ILE A 300 -15.55 25.29 68.80
C ILE A 300 -16.47 26.46 69.19
N ALA A 301 -16.92 27.26 68.22
CA ALA A 301 -17.78 28.41 68.46
C ALA A 301 -19.14 28.02 69.08
N ILE A 302 -19.79 26.97 68.57
CA ILE A 302 -21.05 26.45 69.11
C ILE A 302 -20.84 25.94 70.55
N ASN A 303 -19.74 25.24 70.83
CA ASN A 303 -19.42 24.79 72.19
C ASN A 303 -19.26 25.97 73.16
N GLY A 304 -18.58 27.05 72.74
CA GLY A 304 -18.44 28.27 73.53
C GLY A 304 -19.78 29.01 73.78
N LEU A 305 -20.71 28.95 72.82
CA LEU A 305 -22.01 29.62 72.90
C LEU A 305 -23.12 28.76 73.54
N LYS A 306 -22.87 27.46 73.76
CA LYS A 306 -23.86 26.49 74.24
C LYS A 306 -24.60 26.93 75.51
N ALA A 307 -23.88 27.51 76.48
CA ALA A 307 -24.45 27.88 77.78
C ALA A 307 -25.43 29.06 77.71
N ILE A 308 -25.35 29.88 76.66
CA ILE A 308 -26.13 31.12 76.49
C ILE A 308 -27.09 31.06 75.31
N THR A 309 -27.26 29.88 74.69
CA THR A 309 -28.11 29.69 73.52
C THR A 309 -29.29 28.76 73.84
N SER A 310 -30.45 29.03 73.24
CA SER A 310 -31.64 28.21 73.45
C SER A 310 -31.46 26.79 72.90
N ALA A 311 -32.13 25.81 73.52
CA ALA A 311 -32.04 24.41 73.12
C ALA A 311 -32.52 24.17 71.67
N SER A 312 -33.54 24.89 71.21
CA SER A 312 -34.03 24.79 69.82
C SER A 312 -33.01 25.34 68.82
N THR A 313 -32.45 26.53 69.07
CA THR A 313 -31.42 27.13 68.21
C THR A 313 -30.17 26.24 68.15
N LEU A 314 -29.77 25.64 69.27
CA LEU A 314 -28.65 24.70 69.32
C LEU A 314 -28.93 23.43 68.52
N ALA A 315 -30.12 22.84 68.66
CA ALA A 315 -30.51 21.65 67.92
C ALA A 315 -30.53 21.89 66.39
N ASP A 316 -31.10 23.01 65.94
CA ASP A 316 -31.13 23.38 64.52
C ASP A 316 -29.73 23.66 63.95
N SER A 317 -28.86 24.27 64.75
CA SER A 317 -27.47 24.53 64.40
C SER A 317 -26.67 23.24 64.27
N LEU A 318 -26.80 22.32 65.24
CA LEU A 318 -26.16 21.01 65.20
C LEU A 318 -26.67 20.15 64.03
N LYS A 319 -27.97 20.23 63.70
CA LYS A 319 -28.51 19.58 62.51
C LYS A 319 -27.87 20.09 61.22
N SER A 320 -27.71 21.42 61.09
CA SER A 320 -27.05 22.03 59.93
C SER A 320 -25.57 21.66 59.85
N MET A 321 -24.89 21.54 60.99
CA MET A 321 -23.50 21.07 61.08
C MET A 321 -23.32 19.61 60.68
N LEU A 322 -24.24 18.73 61.09
CA LEU A 322 -24.22 17.33 60.66
C LEU A 322 -24.46 17.22 59.15
N GLN A 323 -25.39 18.02 58.61
CA GLN A 323 -25.61 18.09 57.17
C GLN A 323 -24.36 18.58 56.43
N LEU A 324 -23.72 19.65 56.90
CA LEU A 324 -22.47 20.19 56.37
C LEU A 324 -21.36 19.13 56.32
N SER A 325 -21.14 18.44 57.45
CA SER A 325 -20.13 17.40 57.54
C SER A 325 -20.44 16.22 56.62
N ALA A 326 -21.72 15.85 56.48
CA ALA A 326 -22.14 14.79 55.56
C ALA A 326 -21.88 15.20 54.10
N ASP A 327 -22.27 16.41 53.71
CA ASP A 327 -22.11 16.91 52.35
C ASP A 327 -20.63 17.07 51.97
N ILE A 328 -19.77 17.57 52.88
CA ILE A 328 -18.31 17.63 52.67
C ILE A 328 -17.71 16.21 52.56
N GLY A 329 -18.19 15.26 53.36
CA GLY A 329 -17.75 13.86 53.27
C GLY A 329 -18.11 13.20 51.93
N ILE A 330 -19.32 13.45 51.42
CA ILE A 330 -19.72 12.98 50.09
C ILE A 330 -18.86 13.66 49.01
N MET A 331 -18.63 14.97 49.12
CA MET A 331 -17.80 15.72 48.19
C MET A 331 -16.36 15.20 48.13
N ALA A 332 -15.78 14.88 49.29
CA ALA A 332 -14.46 14.26 49.38
C ALA A 332 -14.41 12.91 48.66
N ASN A 333 -15.41 12.05 48.87
CA ASN A 333 -15.51 10.78 48.15
C ASN A 333 -15.62 10.98 46.64
N ARG A 334 -16.39 11.97 46.18
CA ARG A 334 -16.55 12.28 44.75
C ARG A 334 -15.27 12.82 44.12
N ILE A 335 -14.49 13.61 44.86
CA ILE A 335 -13.19 14.12 44.41
C ILE A 335 -12.16 12.99 44.33
N LEU A 336 -12.16 12.07 45.30
CA LEU A 336 -11.33 10.87 45.24
C LEU A 336 -11.72 9.97 44.06
N GLU A 337 -13.02 9.77 43.81
CA GLU A 337 -13.52 9.01 42.66
C GLU A 337 -13.08 9.63 41.32
N MET A 338 -13.10 10.96 41.18
CA MET A 338 -12.52 11.64 40.01
C MET A 338 -11.01 11.37 39.90
N GLY A 339 -10.28 11.39 41.02
CA GLY A 339 -8.85 11.06 41.07
C GLY A 339 -8.56 9.64 40.63
N ASP A 340 -9.32 8.66 41.11
CA ASP A 340 -9.17 7.24 40.75
C ASP A 340 -9.49 7.00 39.26
N GLN A 341 -10.54 7.65 38.74
CA GLN A 341 -10.89 7.58 37.31
C GLN A 341 -9.77 8.15 36.43
N ILE A 342 -9.20 9.29 36.84
CA ILE A 342 -8.06 9.92 36.18
C ILE A 342 -6.83 9.00 36.22
N LEU A 343 -6.52 8.36 37.34
CA LEU A 343 -5.42 7.40 37.42
C LEU A 343 -5.64 6.17 36.52
N ALA A 344 -6.84 5.59 36.51
CA ALA A 344 -7.17 4.46 35.65
C ALA A 344 -7.04 4.77 34.15
N MET A 345 -7.33 6.02 33.74
CA MET A 345 -7.12 6.45 32.36
C MET A 345 -5.65 6.67 32.03
N ALA A 346 -4.83 7.14 32.97
CA ALA A 346 -3.39 7.23 32.76
C ALA A 346 -2.77 5.86 32.44
N ASP A 347 -3.27 4.79 33.09
CA ASP A 347 -2.86 3.41 32.78
C ASP A 347 -3.34 2.95 31.39
N ASN A 348 -4.58 3.27 31.00
CA ASN A 348 -5.11 2.95 29.66
C ASN A 348 -4.36 3.69 28.55
N ILE A 349 -3.95 4.94 28.76
CA ILE A 349 -3.13 5.71 27.81
C ILE A 349 -1.76 5.04 27.63
N GLY A 350 -1.17 4.50 28.70
CA GLY A 350 0.07 3.69 28.61
C GLY A 350 -0.11 2.45 27.72
N MET A 351 -1.24 1.74 27.88
CA MET A 351 -1.55 0.55 27.07
C MET A 351 -1.85 0.89 25.61
N GLU A 352 -2.55 1.99 25.34
CA GLU A 352 -2.80 2.48 23.98
C GLU A 352 -1.51 2.96 23.31
N ALA A 353 -0.60 3.59 24.04
CA ALA A 353 0.72 3.95 23.54
C ALA A 353 1.53 2.70 23.13
N ASP A 354 1.47 1.63 23.92
CA ASP A 354 2.06 0.34 23.57
C ASP A 354 1.40 -0.28 22.32
N GLN A 355 0.07 -0.21 22.19
CA GLN A 355 -0.64 -0.69 21.00
C GLN A 355 -0.34 0.14 19.74
N ILE A 356 -0.17 1.47 19.87
CA ILE A 356 0.28 2.34 18.78
C ILE A 356 1.70 1.95 18.36
N LEU A 357 2.61 1.70 19.31
CA LEU A 357 3.96 1.25 19.01
C LEU A 357 3.97 -0.11 18.30
N VAL A 358 3.17 -1.07 18.77
CA VAL A 358 2.99 -2.38 18.11
C VAL A 358 2.39 -2.23 16.71
N THR A 359 1.41 -1.32 16.54
CA THR A 359 0.81 -1.03 15.22
C THR A 359 1.83 -0.40 14.28
N GLN A 360 2.66 0.52 14.76
CA GLN A 360 3.75 1.11 13.99
C GLN A 360 4.81 0.06 13.62
N GLN A 361 5.12 -0.88 14.52
CA GLN A 361 6.04 -1.97 14.25
C GLN A 361 5.49 -2.96 13.21
N LEU A 362 4.19 -3.28 13.27
CA LEU A 362 3.51 -4.11 12.27
C LEU A 362 3.41 -3.40 10.91
N GLN A 363 3.15 -2.09 10.88
CA GLN A 363 3.19 -1.31 9.65
C GLN A 363 4.59 -1.27 9.05
N SER A 364 5.64 -1.07 9.86
CA SER A 364 7.04 -1.15 9.42
C SER A 364 7.40 -2.54 8.88
N ALA A 365 6.93 -3.61 9.51
CA ALA A 365 7.18 -4.98 9.05
C ALA A 365 6.45 -5.28 7.73
N ASN A 366 5.23 -4.79 7.55
CA ASN A 366 4.48 -4.93 6.31
C ASN A 366 5.14 -4.16 5.15
N VAL A 367 5.66 -2.96 5.39
CA VAL A 367 6.43 -2.21 4.38
C VAL A 367 7.70 -2.97 3.97
N ALA A 368 8.43 -3.53 4.93
CA ALA A 368 9.62 -4.35 4.66
C ALA A 368 9.31 -5.66 3.91
N MET A 369 8.15 -6.28 4.19
CA MET A 369 7.68 -7.49 3.51
C MET A 369 7.28 -7.20 2.07
N VAL A 370 6.57 -6.08 1.83
CA VAL A 370 6.25 -5.60 0.48
C VAL A 370 7.53 -5.28 -0.29
N GLN A 371 8.52 -4.64 0.34
CA GLN A 371 9.82 -4.36 -0.28
C GLN A 371 10.58 -5.66 -0.64
N THR A 372 10.61 -6.64 0.26
CA THR A 372 11.21 -7.97 -0.01
C THR A 372 10.49 -8.71 -1.13
N SER A 373 9.15 -8.65 -1.18
CA SER A 373 8.37 -9.27 -2.26
C SER A 373 8.62 -8.61 -3.61
N ILE A 374 8.82 -7.28 -3.63
CA ILE A 374 9.19 -6.53 -4.83
C ILE A 374 10.60 -6.90 -5.29
N LEU A 375 11.57 -6.96 -4.36
CA LEU A 375 12.95 -7.39 -4.66
C LEU A 375 12.99 -8.81 -5.20
N ALA A 376 12.23 -9.76 -4.62
CA ALA A 376 12.15 -11.13 -5.12
C ALA A 376 11.52 -11.21 -6.51
N ALA A 377 10.52 -10.38 -6.82
CA ALA A 377 9.94 -10.28 -8.15
C ALA A 377 10.93 -9.67 -9.16
N GLN A 378 11.72 -8.69 -8.74
CA GLN A 378 12.79 -8.08 -9.55
C GLN A 378 13.94 -9.06 -9.79
N GLU A 379 14.42 -9.77 -8.78
CA GLU A 379 15.45 -10.81 -8.90
C GLU A 379 14.96 -11.95 -9.78
N MET A 380 13.69 -12.36 -9.66
CA MET A 380 13.11 -13.37 -10.55
C MET A 380 13.10 -12.87 -12.00
N ALA A 381 12.63 -11.65 -12.25
CA ALA A 381 12.64 -11.05 -13.59
C ALA A 381 14.06 -10.93 -14.17
N ILE A 382 15.03 -10.46 -13.38
CA ILE A 382 16.45 -10.36 -13.77
C ILE A 382 17.04 -11.75 -14.01
N SER A 383 16.71 -12.75 -13.17
CA SER A 383 17.17 -14.12 -13.36
C SER A 383 16.62 -14.73 -14.64
N ILE A 384 15.39 -14.40 -15.03
CA ILE A 384 14.78 -14.84 -16.29
C ILE A 384 15.50 -14.19 -17.48
N ILE A 385 15.85 -12.90 -17.37
CA ILE A 385 16.65 -12.18 -18.37
C ILE A 385 18.04 -12.80 -18.51
N VAL A 386 18.77 -12.96 -17.39
CA VAL A 386 20.16 -13.48 -17.38
C VAL A 386 20.23 -14.96 -17.76
N ALA A 387 19.31 -15.80 -17.28
CA ALA A 387 19.29 -17.23 -17.59
C ALA A 387 18.94 -17.50 -19.06
N ARG A 388 18.24 -16.58 -19.72
CA ARG A 388 17.90 -16.65 -21.15
C ARG A 388 18.80 -15.81 -22.05
N LYS A 389 19.83 -15.15 -21.49
CA LYS A 389 20.72 -14.21 -22.20
C LYS A 389 19.96 -13.20 -23.09
N LEU A 390 18.77 -12.78 -22.64
CA LEU A 390 18.07 -11.60 -23.15
C LEU A 390 18.85 -10.35 -22.71
#